data_AF-A0A348ZH30-F1
#
_entry.id   AF-A0A348ZH30-F1
#
_cell.length_a   1.000
_cell.length_b   1.000
_cell.length_c   1.000
_cell.angle_alpha   90.00
_cell.angle_beta   90.00
_cell.angle_gamma   90.00
#
_symmetry.space_group_name_H-M   'P 1'
#
loop_
_entity.id
_entity.type
_entity.pdbx_description
1 polymer ?
#
loop_
_entity_poly.entity_id
_entity_poly.type
_entity_poly.pdbx_seq_one_letter_code
_entity_poly.pdbx_strand_id
1 'polypeptide(L)'
;MTLNLGVVMDPIESITVKKDTTLAMLLAAQRKGWTIHYMQQKDLYSAQGTSRSNMTSLEVRDDPQSWFTLGESGDKPLSELD
;
A
#
# COMPACT_ATOMS: atom_id res chain seq x y z
N MET A 1 -18.68 -0.65 -2.63
CA MET A 1 -17.86 -1.64 -1.91
C MET A 1 -16.49 -1.04 -1.72
N THR A 2 -16.04 -0.96 -0.48
CA THR A 2 -14.71 -0.45 -0.11
C THR A 2 -13.81 -1.67 0.08
N LEU A 3 -12.81 -1.84 -0.78
CA LEU A 3 -11.84 -2.94 -0.68
C LEU A 3 -10.58 -2.46 0.03
N ASN A 4 -9.92 -3.38 0.74
CA ASN A 4 -8.61 -3.16 1.33
C ASN A 4 -7.52 -3.73 0.41
N LEU A 5 -6.92 -2.88 -0.40
CA LEU A 5 -5.85 -3.26 -1.30
C LEU A 5 -4.52 -3.29 -0.56
N GLY A 6 -3.90 -4.47 -0.44
CA GLY A 6 -2.53 -4.61 0.04
C GLY A 6 -1.53 -4.55 -1.11
N VAL A 7 -0.51 -3.70 -1.00
CA VAL A 7 0.55 -3.57 -1.99
C VAL A 7 1.90 -3.82 -1.35
N VAL A 8 2.58 -4.85 -1.83
CA VAL A 8 3.96 -5.17 -1.45
C VAL A 8 4.89 -4.64 -2.53
N MET A 9 5.76 -3.70 -2.19
CA MET A 9 6.71 -3.13 -3.14
C MET A 9 8.00 -2.67 -2.46
N ASP A 10 8.99 -2.35 -3.28
CA ASP A 10 10.21 -1.66 -2.84
C ASP A 10 9.88 -0.32 -2.15
N PRO A 11 10.81 0.28 -1.40
CA PRO A 11 10.59 1.56 -0.73
C PRO A 11 9.90 2.57 -1.64
N ILE A 12 8.69 3.01 -1.26
CA ILE A 12 7.87 3.92 -2.07
C ILE A 12 8.62 5.20 -2.47
N GLU A 13 9.53 5.65 -1.60
CA GLU A 13 10.43 6.80 -1.81
C GLU A 13 11.37 6.63 -3.02
N SER A 14 11.65 5.39 -3.42
CA SER A 14 12.55 5.06 -4.54
C SER A 14 11.84 4.95 -5.89
N ILE A 15 10.49 5.00 -5.90
CA ILE A 15 9.69 4.86 -7.12
C ILE A 15 9.80 6.13 -7.99
N THR A 16 10.00 5.92 -9.29
CA THR A 16 10.09 7.03 -10.26
C THR A 16 8.72 7.29 -10.90
N VAL A 17 7.96 8.19 -10.27
CA VAL A 17 6.62 8.66 -10.67
C VAL A 17 6.42 8.82 -12.19
N LYS A 18 7.43 9.35 -12.89
CA LYS A 18 7.33 9.71 -14.31
C LYS A 18 7.14 8.54 -15.28
N LYS A 19 7.34 7.29 -14.85
CA LYS A 19 7.23 6.10 -15.73
C LYS A 19 6.53 4.90 -15.08
N ASP A 20 6.05 5.05 -13.85
CA ASP A 20 5.53 3.94 -13.07
C ASP A 20 4.03 3.74 -13.29
N THR A 21 3.68 2.63 -13.95
CA THR A 21 2.30 2.13 -14.02
C THR A 21 1.73 1.86 -12.62
N THR A 22 2.61 1.63 -11.64
CA THR A 22 2.28 1.49 -10.22
C THR A 22 1.47 2.68 -9.70
N LEU A 23 1.92 3.93 -9.92
CA LEU A 23 1.20 5.11 -9.43
C LEU A 23 -0.19 5.22 -10.08
N ALA A 24 -0.29 4.95 -11.38
CA ALA A 24 -1.56 4.98 -12.09
C ALA A 24 -2.56 3.96 -11.52
N MET A 25 -2.09 2.76 -11.16
CA MET A 25 -2.92 1.73 -10.51
C MET A 25 -3.37 2.15 -9.11
N LEU A 26 -2.47 2.71 -8.29
CA LEU A 26 -2.80 3.20 -6.95
C LEU A 26 -3.81 4.36 -7.00
N LEU A 27 -3.62 5.31 -7.91
CA LEU A 27 -4.57 6.40 -8.14
C LEU A 27 -5.94 5.87 -8.57
N ALA A 28 -5.98 4.85 -9.44
CA ALA A 28 -7.24 4.24 -9.85
C ALA A 28 -7.95 3.52 -8.70
N ALA A 29 -7.20 2.80 -7.84
CA ALA A 29 -7.75 2.16 -6.64
C ALA A 29 -8.36 3.19 -5.68
N GLN A 30 -7.64 4.27 -5.38
CA GLN A 30 -8.16 5.37 -4.56
C GLN A 30 -9.39 6.04 -5.17
N ARG A 31 -9.42 6.28 -6.49
CA ARG A 31 -10.61 6.82 -7.18
C ARG A 31 -11.83 5.91 -7.07
N LYS A 32 -11.63 4.60 -6.90
CA LYS A 32 -12.70 3.62 -6.62
C LYS A 32 -13.11 3.60 -5.15
N GLY A 33 -12.50 4.42 -4.29
CA GLY A 33 -12.74 4.47 -2.86
C GLY A 33 -12.15 3.28 -2.11
N TRP A 34 -11.08 2.66 -2.63
CA TRP A 34 -10.38 1.58 -1.95
C TRP A 34 -9.36 2.15 -0.97
N THR A 35 -9.18 1.44 0.14
CA THR A 35 -8.13 1.73 1.12
C THR A 35 -6.86 1.02 0.68
N ILE A 36 -5.74 1.74 0.63
CA ILE A 36 -4.46 1.17 0.20
C ILE A 36 -3.56 0.98 1.41
N HIS A 37 -3.04 -0.23 1.56
CA HIS A 37 -2.10 -0.64 2.59
C HIS A 37 -0.76 -0.97 1.95
N TYR A 38 0.27 -0.19 2.28
CA TYR A 38 1.64 -0.38 1.83
C TYR A 38 2.41 -1.27 2.81
N MET A 39 3.18 -2.20 2.24
CA MET A 39 4.06 -3.13 2.95
C MET A 39 5.35 -3.32 2.13
N GLN A 40 6.46 -3.58 2.81
CA GLN A 40 7.68 -4.12 2.20
C GLN A 40 7.78 -5.62 2.46
N GLN A 41 8.63 -6.32 1.71
CA GLN A 41 8.83 -7.77 1.93
C GLN A 41 9.24 -8.12 3.37
N LYS A 42 10.03 -7.26 4.02
CA LYS A 42 10.46 -7.43 5.42
C LYS A 42 9.31 -7.32 6.42
N ASP A 43 8.20 -6.69 6.02
CA ASP A 43 7.05 -6.47 6.87
C ASP A 43 6.10 -7.68 6.85
N LEU A 44 6.32 -8.64 5.95
CA LEU A 44 5.54 -9.87 5.85
C LEU A 44 6.13 -10.96 6.73
N TYR A 45 5.29 -11.59 7.53
CA TYR A 45 5.72 -12.68 8.40
C TYR A 45 4.56 -13.63 8.74
N SER A 46 4.90 -14.78 9.32
CA SER A 46 3.91 -15.72 9.86
C SER A 46 4.05 -15.77 11.37
N ALA A 47 2.94 -15.56 12.08
CA ALA A 47 2.88 -15.74 13.53
C ALA A 47 1.81 -16.77 13.86
N GLN A 48 2.20 -17.84 14.55
CA GLN A 48 1.30 -18.92 14.98
C GLN A 48 0.45 -19.50 13.84
N GLY A 49 1.05 -19.65 12.65
CA GLY A 49 0.38 -20.16 11.46
C GLY A 49 -0.53 -19.17 10.74
N THR A 50 -0.61 -17.91 11.21
CA THR A 50 -1.35 -16.83 10.54
C THR A 50 -0.40 -15.94 9.78
N SER A 51 -0.66 -15.71 8.50
CA SER A 51 0.08 -14.73 7.70
C SER A 51 -0.32 -13.31 8.11
N ARG A 52 0.67 -12.51 8.51
CA ARG A 52 0.50 -11.15 9.02
C ARG A 52 1.45 -10.19 8.31
N SER A 53 1.14 -8.91 8.41
CA SER A 53 2.07 -7.86 8.02
C SER A 53 1.90 -6.59 8.82
N ASN A 54 3.00 -5.85 8.96
CA ASN A 54 2.95 -4.46 9.36
C ASN A 54 2.52 -3.60 8.16
N MET A 55 1.24 -3.24 8.14
CA MET A 55 0.60 -2.49 7.06
C MET A 55 0.64 -1.00 7.39
N THR A 56 1.09 -0.19 6.45
CA THR A 56 1.06 1.27 6.56
C THR A 56 0.02 1.85 5.61
N SER A 57 -0.88 2.69 6.11
CA SER A 57 -1.87 3.35 5.26
C SER A 57 -1.17 4.21 4.21
N LEU A 58 -1.56 4.08 2.95
CA LEU A 58 -0.96 4.80 1.83
C LEU A 58 -2.00 5.67 1.12
N GLU A 59 -1.70 6.96 1.00
CA GLU A 59 -2.39 7.87 0.11
C GLU A 59 -1.45 8.28 -1.03
N VAL A 60 -1.93 8.24 -2.26
CA VAL A 60 -1.25 8.75 -3.45
C VAL A 60 -2.01 9.90 -4.10
N ARG A 61 -1.27 10.78 -4.78
CA ARG A 61 -1.75 11.98 -5.46
C ARG A 61 -1.06 12.13 -6.81
N ASP A 62 -1.74 12.77 -7.75
CA ASP A 62 -1.20 13.10 -9.07
C ASP A 62 -0.37 14.40 -9.01
N ASP A 63 0.64 14.40 -8.15
CA ASP A 63 1.56 15.53 -7.93
C ASP A 63 3.00 15.04 -7.87
N PRO A 64 3.83 15.28 -8.89
CA PRO A 64 5.23 14.83 -8.93
C PRO A 64 6.10 15.29 -7.75
N GLN A 65 5.73 16.36 -7.04
CA GLN A 65 6.48 16.85 -5.88
C GLN A 65 6.04 16.21 -4.56
N SER A 66 4.78 15.78 -4.45
CA SER A 66 4.19 15.20 -3.24
C SER A 66 3.16 14.12 -3.58
N TRP A 67 3.62 13.09 -4.30
CA TRP A 67 2.75 12.07 -4.89
C TRP A 67 2.31 10.98 -3.92
N PHE A 68 2.87 10.92 -2.71
CA PHE A 68 2.47 9.93 -1.70
C PHE A 68 2.51 10.48 -0.28
N THR A 69 1.78 9.83 0.63
CA THR A 69 1.83 10.04 2.07
C THR A 69 1.61 8.71 2.77
N LEU A 70 2.48 8.40 3.72
CA LEU A 70 2.34 7.27 4.63
C LEU A 70 1.64 7.74 5.91
N GLY A 71 0.58 7.04 6.29
CA GLY A 71 -0.19 7.29 7.50
C GLY A 71 0.15 6.32 8.63
N GLU A 72 -0.87 5.87 9.35
CA GLU A 72 -0.68 4.94 10.46
C GLU A 72 -0.21 3.56 9.98
N SER A 73 0.79 3.04 10.70
CA SER A 73 1.28 1.67 10.56
C SER A 73 0.65 0.79 11.65
N GLY A 74 0.22 -0.41 11.26
CA GLY A 74 -0.44 -1.34 12.17
C GLY A 74 -0.21 -2.79 11.78
N ASP A 75 -0.07 -3.63 12.79
CA ASP A 75 0.09 -5.07 12.58
C ASP A 75 -1.26 -5.74 12.36
N LYS A 76 -1.46 -6.31 11.16
CA LYS A 76 -2.75 -6.88 10.73
C LYS A 76 -2.57 -8.23 10.03
N PRO A 77 -3.54 -9.14 10.15
CA PRO A 77 -3.54 -10.36 9.37
C PRO A 77 -3.76 -10.04 7.88
N LEU A 78 -3.07 -10.75 6.99
CA LEU A 78 -3.24 -10.57 5.54
C LEU A 78 -4.65 -10.93 5.06
N SER A 79 -5.43 -11.67 5.86
CA SER A 79 -6.82 -12.00 5.59
C SER A 79 -7.79 -10.82 5.67
N GLU A 80 -7.36 -9.66 6.17
CA GLU A 80 -8.14 -8.41 6.13
C GLU A 80 -8.04 -7.68 4.78
N LEU A 81 -7.12 -8.10 3.92
CA LEU A 81 -6.96 -7.58 2.57
C LEU A 81 -7.84 -8.38 1.59
N ASP A 82 -8.24 -7.71 0.50
CA ASP A 82 -9.02 -8.29 -0.61
C ASP A 82 -8.15 -8.65 -1.83
#